data_AF-A0A6C1KJ47-F1
#
_entry.id   AF-A0A6C1KJ47-F1
#
_cell.length_a   1.000
_cell.length_b   1.000
_cell.length_c   1.000
_cell.angle_alpha   90.00
_cell.angle_beta   90.00
_cell.angle_gamma   90.00
#
_symmetry.space_group_name_H-M   'P 1'
#
loop_
_entity.id
_entity.type
_entity.pdbx_description
1 polymer ?
#
loop_
_entity_poly.entity_id
_entity_poly.type
_entity_poly.pdbx_seq_one_letter_code
_entity_poly.pdbx_strand_id
1 'polypeptide(L)'
;MQILLINLARRPDRLAFMRSQLDALGLAFERIEAVDGRQEDVGPGTDLVTPVEIACALSHRKAWLRLLDSGDSHCLVLEDDVLIAPGAKLLLDNPRGLPRDADIVRLETTLERTLLGFGQRCGLPAHKVHRLYSRQRGTAAYIITRAFAERAVRDLTTFGEPIDDILFVVDSPGHFPSIRYQIRPGLCLQADLYAPARKSLLAASDLDTDRKIRWVPPKPVSRIKTKYSFSKKCLRELNRWWRRSRATANTLHQYVIVGRIWRDVPFIGTVLPAAATALAEAETLPSCTPASHAMPTDIATKRSTGPDPVRWGPEPHSQGRARSSIRS
;
A
#
# COMPACT_ATOMS: atom_id res chain seq x y z
N MET A 1 -12.80 22.20 -3.31
CA MET A 1 -13.14 20.80 -3.62
C MET A 1 -13.51 20.11 -2.33
N GLN A 2 -14.27 19.02 -2.38
CA GLN A 2 -14.55 18.18 -1.21
C GLN A 2 -13.28 17.47 -0.71
N ILE A 3 -13.16 17.34 0.62
CA ILE A 3 -12.14 16.53 1.30
C ILE A 3 -12.87 15.46 2.10
N LEU A 4 -12.56 14.20 1.82
CA LEU A 4 -13.16 13.02 2.45
C LEU A 4 -12.11 12.33 3.32
N LEU A 5 -12.36 12.29 4.63
CA LEU A 5 -11.49 11.65 5.61
C LEU A 5 -12.06 10.28 5.98
N ILE A 6 -11.38 9.21 5.57
CA ILE A 6 -11.68 7.84 5.97
C ILE A 6 -11.11 7.62 7.37
N ASN A 7 -11.96 7.31 8.33
CA ASN A 7 -11.56 7.07 9.72
C ASN A 7 -12.43 5.98 10.35
N LEU A 8 -11.80 5.08 11.09
CA LEU A 8 -12.47 4.02 11.82
C LEU A 8 -13.25 4.58 13.02
N ALA A 9 -14.47 4.06 13.26
CA ALA A 9 -15.29 4.45 14.40
C ALA A 9 -14.54 4.30 15.74
N ARG A 10 -13.75 3.24 15.87
CA ARG A 10 -12.94 2.91 17.05
C ARG A 10 -11.66 3.75 17.21
N ARG A 11 -11.33 4.66 16.28
CA ARG A 11 -10.13 5.52 16.32
C ARG A 11 -10.47 7.01 16.47
N PRO A 12 -11.12 7.43 17.58
CA PRO A 12 -11.40 8.84 17.84
C PRO A 12 -10.12 9.66 18.06
N ASP A 13 -9.05 9.02 18.52
CA ASP A 13 -7.71 9.58 18.65
C ASP A 13 -7.18 10.10 17.29
N ARG A 14 -7.27 9.26 16.25
CA ARG A 14 -6.86 9.63 14.89
C ARG A 14 -7.77 10.66 14.25
N LEU A 15 -9.07 10.60 14.54
CA LEU A 15 -10.00 11.64 14.10
C LEU A 15 -9.64 13.00 14.71
N ALA A 16 -9.33 13.06 16.00
CA ALA A 16 -8.89 14.29 16.67
C ALA A 16 -7.57 14.82 16.08
N PHE A 17 -6.63 13.92 15.83
CA PHE A 17 -5.36 14.23 15.16
C PHE A 17 -5.56 14.87 13.79
N MET A 18 -6.34 14.24 12.91
CA MET A 18 -6.61 14.77 11.58
C MET A 18 -7.41 16.06 11.61
N ARG A 19 -8.42 16.15 12.48
CA ARG A 19 -9.19 17.38 12.69
C ARG A 19 -8.28 18.54 13.08
N SER A 20 -7.35 18.34 14.03
CA SER A 20 -6.43 19.39 14.45
C SER A 20 -5.58 19.94 13.30
N GLN A 21 -5.12 19.06 12.40
CA GLN A 21 -4.34 19.46 11.22
C GLN A 21 -5.20 20.21 10.20
N LEU A 22 -6.38 19.68 9.89
CA LEU A 22 -7.28 20.27 8.90
C LEU A 22 -7.83 21.63 9.37
N ASP A 23 -8.16 21.76 10.65
CA ASP A 23 -8.59 23.02 11.27
C ASP A 23 -7.46 24.06 11.25
N ALA A 24 -6.23 23.67 11.58
CA ALA A 24 -5.06 24.56 11.51
C ALA A 24 -4.77 25.05 10.07
N LEU A 25 -5.19 24.29 9.06
CA LEU A 25 -5.11 24.67 7.64
C LEU A 25 -6.38 25.37 7.14
N GLY A 26 -7.42 25.52 7.96
CA GLY A 26 -8.71 26.04 7.54
C GLY A 26 -9.33 25.24 6.39
N LEU A 27 -9.19 23.91 6.44
CA LEU A 27 -9.70 22.97 5.45
C LEU A 27 -10.91 22.22 6.02
N ALA A 28 -12.09 22.54 5.49
CA ALA A 28 -13.29 21.78 5.82
C ALA A 28 -13.20 20.37 5.23
N PHE A 29 -13.67 19.38 6.00
CA PHE A 29 -13.69 17.98 5.57
C PHE A 29 -14.97 17.30 6.00
N GLU A 30 -15.28 16.20 5.32
CA GLU A 30 -16.34 15.28 5.67
C GLU A 30 -15.73 13.95 6.10
N ARG A 31 -16.18 13.43 7.24
CA ARG A 31 -15.75 12.11 7.72
C ARG A 31 -16.55 11.03 7.00
N ILE A 32 -15.84 10.06 6.44
CA ILE A 32 -16.37 8.78 6.00
C ILE A 32 -16.05 7.76 7.08
N GLU A 33 -17.09 7.19 7.69
CA GLU A 33 -16.91 6.09 8.62
C GLU A 33 -16.39 4.86 7.87
N ALA A 34 -15.16 4.48 8.19
CA ALA A 34 -14.48 3.35 7.56
C ALA A 34 -15.15 2.03 7.97
N VAL A 35 -15.18 1.08 7.04
CA VAL A 35 -15.57 -0.31 7.32
C VAL A 35 -14.52 -0.92 8.23
N ASP A 36 -14.96 -1.54 9.32
CA ASP A 36 -14.08 -2.19 10.27
C ASP A 36 -14.01 -3.70 10.00
N GLY A 37 -12.99 -4.15 9.27
CA GLY A 37 -12.80 -5.58 8.96
C GLY A 37 -12.53 -6.48 10.18
N ARG A 38 -12.41 -5.92 11.40
CA ARG A 38 -12.37 -6.70 12.65
C ARG A 38 -13.75 -6.86 13.30
N GLN A 39 -14.71 -6.02 12.96
CA GLN A 39 -16.06 -6.01 13.54
C GLN A 39 -17.13 -6.42 12.53
N GLU A 40 -16.91 -6.16 11.25
CA GLU A 40 -17.84 -6.44 10.15
C GLU A 40 -17.36 -7.65 9.34
N ASP A 41 -18.30 -8.50 8.93
CA ASP A 41 -18.01 -9.57 7.96
C ASP A 41 -17.95 -8.99 6.55
N VAL A 42 -16.73 -8.83 6.05
CA VAL A 42 -16.44 -8.35 4.69
C VAL A 42 -16.14 -9.51 3.72
N GLY A 43 -16.44 -10.73 4.13
CA GLY A 43 -16.09 -11.96 3.42
C GLY A 43 -14.69 -12.47 3.78
N PRO A 44 -14.37 -13.72 3.36
CA PRO A 44 -13.07 -14.30 3.62
C PRO A 44 -12.01 -13.55 2.82
N GLY A 45 -10.90 -13.22 3.48
CA GLY A 45 -9.67 -12.85 2.79
C GLY A 45 -9.12 -14.01 1.95
N THR A 46 -8.10 -13.73 1.16
CA THR A 46 -7.34 -14.71 0.39
C THR A 46 -5.85 -14.61 0.71
N ASP A 47 -5.02 -15.44 0.09
CA ASP A 47 -3.55 -15.27 0.13
C ASP A 47 -3.08 -13.93 -0.44
N LEU A 48 -3.96 -13.23 -1.17
CA LEU A 48 -3.68 -11.94 -1.82
C LEU A 48 -4.20 -10.73 -1.04
N VAL A 49 -5.20 -10.89 -0.17
CA VAL A 49 -5.85 -9.77 0.54
C VAL A 49 -6.44 -10.23 1.87
N THR A 50 -6.20 -9.52 2.96
CA THR A 50 -6.83 -9.83 4.26
C THR A 50 -8.24 -9.23 4.37
N PRO A 51 -9.11 -9.70 5.28
CA PRO A 51 -10.39 -9.04 5.54
C PRO A 51 -10.23 -7.55 5.89
N VAL A 52 -9.21 -7.18 6.66
CA VAL A 52 -8.95 -5.77 6.98
C VAL A 52 -8.55 -4.96 5.74
N GLU A 53 -7.82 -5.55 4.80
CA GLU A 53 -7.50 -4.91 3.50
C GLU A 53 -8.74 -4.80 2.59
N ILE A 54 -9.65 -5.79 2.60
CA ILE A 54 -10.96 -5.68 1.93
C ILE A 54 -11.77 -4.53 2.54
N ALA A 55 -11.82 -4.44 3.87
CA ALA A 55 -12.52 -3.36 4.57
C ALA A 55 -11.92 -1.98 4.24
N CYS A 56 -10.60 -1.87 4.14
CA CYS A 56 -9.93 -0.66 3.64
C CYS A 56 -10.42 -0.30 2.22
N ALA A 57 -10.42 -1.27 1.29
CA ALA A 57 -10.90 -1.05 -0.08
C ALA A 57 -12.38 -0.62 -0.14
N LEU A 58 -13.24 -1.25 0.66
CA LEU A 58 -14.66 -0.87 0.80
C LEU A 58 -14.82 0.54 1.36
N SER A 59 -13.94 0.97 2.25
CA SER A 59 -13.94 2.34 2.79
C SER A 59 -13.57 3.39 1.73
N HIS A 60 -12.60 3.09 0.87
CA HIS A 60 -12.33 3.95 -0.29
C HIS A 60 -13.51 3.96 -1.27
N ARG A 61 -14.16 2.81 -1.51
CA ARG A 61 -15.36 2.75 -2.33
C ARG A 61 -16.50 3.60 -1.76
N LYS A 62 -16.70 3.63 -0.44
CA LYS A 62 -17.64 4.55 0.23
C LYS A 62 -17.29 6.02 -0.06
N ALA A 63 -16.01 6.40 0.02
CA ALA A 63 -15.58 7.75 -0.33
C ALA A 63 -15.83 8.10 -1.80
N TRP A 64 -15.62 7.15 -2.72
CA TRP A 64 -15.92 7.37 -4.15
C TRP A 64 -17.40 7.55 -4.40
N LEU A 65 -18.26 6.70 -3.81
CA LEU A 65 -19.72 6.87 -3.87
C LEU A 65 -20.12 8.25 -3.34
N ARG A 66 -19.55 8.68 -2.21
CA ARG A 66 -19.85 9.99 -1.64
C ARG A 66 -19.47 11.15 -2.57
N LEU A 67 -18.34 11.02 -3.29
CA LEU A 67 -17.97 11.95 -4.35
C LEU A 67 -19.00 11.94 -5.49
N LEU A 68 -19.53 10.78 -5.89
CA LEU A 68 -20.55 10.70 -6.95
C LEU A 68 -21.89 11.30 -6.53
N ASP A 69 -22.23 11.22 -5.25
CA ASP A 69 -23.42 11.85 -4.65
C ASP A 69 -23.27 13.38 -4.50
N SER A 70 -22.09 13.95 -4.79
CA SER A 70 -21.83 15.39 -4.73
C SER A 70 -21.89 16.05 -6.11
N GLY A 71 -21.76 17.38 -6.15
CA GLY A 71 -21.58 18.14 -7.40
C GLY A 71 -20.12 18.34 -7.83
N ASP A 72 -19.14 17.86 -7.07
CA ASP A 72 -17.72 18.17 -7.28
C ASP A 72 -17.07 17.35 -8.39
N SER A 73 -16.29 17.96 -9.28
CA SER A 73 -15.57 17.23 -10.35
C SER A 73 -14.46 16.29 -9.85
N HIS A 74 -14.00 16.48 -8.61
CA HIS A 74 -12.93 15.71 -7.97
C HIS A 74 -12.98 15.92 -6.45
N CYS A 75 -12.49 14.95 -5.68
CA CYS A 75 -12.26 15.13 -4.23
C CYS A 75 -10.85 14.68 -3.86
N LEU A 76 -10.40 15.16 -2.69
CA LEU A 76 -9.29 14.57 -1.96
C LEU A 76 -9.83 13.45 -1.06
N VAL A 77 -9.23 12.27 -1.13
CA VAL A 77 -9.42 11.17 -0.17
C VAL A 77 -8.20 11.13 0.76
N LEU A 78 -8.45 11.10 2.07
CA LEU A 78 -7.46 11.01 3.13
C LEU A 78 -7.74 9.80 4.04
N GLU A 79 -6.69 9.12 4.49
CA GLU A 79 -6.73 8.20 5.63
C GLU A 79 -6.46 8.96 6.95
N ASP A 80 -6.66 8.31 8.09
CA ASP A 80 -6.68 8.96 9.41
C ASP A 80 -5.32 9.06 10.14
N ASP A 81 -4.25 8.56 9.53
CA ASP A 81 -2.89 8.56 10.06
C ASP A 81 -1.90 9.32 9.16
N VAL A 82 -2.36 10.44 8.61
CA VAL A 82 -1.61 11.22 7.61
C VAL A 82 -1.11 12.53 8.18
N LEU A 83 0.17 12.83 7.96
CA LEU A 83 0.74 14.16 8.12
C LEU A 83 0.52 14.99 6.87
N ILE A 84 -0.01 16.21 7.04
CA ILE A 84 -0.33 17.11 5.91
C ILE A 84 0.61 18.31 5.93
N ALA A 85 1.31 18.55 4.81
CA ALA A 85 2.14 19.73 4.64
C ALA A 85 1.27 21.00 4.51
N PRO A 86 1.67 22.14 5.11
CA PRO A 86 0.90 23.39 5.03
C PRO A 86 0.60 23.86 3.60
N GLY A 87 1.51 23.59 2.66
CA GLY A 87 1.33 23.91 1.25
C GLY A 87 0.16 23.19 0.57
N ALA A 88 -0.39 22.13 1.19
CA ALA A 88 -1.53 21.40 0.64
C ALA A 88 -2.75 22.31 0.47
N LYS A 89 -2.98 23.26 1.39
CA LYS A 89 -4.11 24.21 1.30
C LYS A 89 -4.18 24.90 -0.06
N LEU A 90 -3.05 25.43 -0.53
CA LEU A 90 -2.99 26.18 -1.79
C LEU A 90 -3.41 25.34 -3.01
N LEU A 91 -3.04 24.05 -3.01
CA LEU A 91 -3.45 23.13 -4.07
C LEU A 91 -4.95 22.79 -3.98
N LEU A 92 -5.46 22.60 -2.77
CA LEU A 92 -6.84 22.17 -2.52
C LEU A 92 -7.85 23.31 -2.74
N ASP A 93 -7.46 24.55 -2.43
CA ASP A 93 -8.25 25.76 -2.71
C ASP A 93 -8.29 26.06 -4.22
N ASN A 94 -7.24 25.71 -4.98
CA ASN A 94 -7.16 25.95 -6.42
C ASN A 94 -6.53 24.78 -7.22
N PRO A 95 -7.30 23.73 -7.52
CA PRO A 95 -6.80 22.55 -8.23
C PRO A 95 -6.66 22.71 -9.75
N ARG A 96 -6.82 23.92 -10.30
CA ARG A 96 -6.79 24.17 -11.75
C ARG A 96 -5.44 23.80 -12.41
N GLY A 97 -4.37 23.70 -11.60
CA GLY A 97 -3.05 23.27 -12.06
C GLY A 97 -2.87 21.75 -12.17
N LEU A 98 -3.87 20.94 -11.81
CA LEU A 98 -3.80 19.48 -11.96
C LEU A 98 -3.90 19.08 -13.45
N PRO A 99 -3.24 17.99 -13.87
CA PRO A 99 -3.36 17.46 -15.24
C PRO A 99 -4.81 17.19 -15.60
N ARG A 100 -5.26 17.69 -16.77
CA ARG A 100 -6.65 17.52 -17.24
C ARG A 100 -7.00 16.07 -17.58
N ASP A 101 -6.01 15.29 -17.96
CA ASP A 101 -6.14 13.86 -18.26
C ASP A 101 -6.01 12.98 -17.02
N ALA A 102 -5.71 13.54 -15.84
CA ALA A 102 -5.52 12.74 -14.63
C ALA A 102 -6.81 12.04 -14.22
N ASP A 103 -6.69 10.74 -13.96
CA ASP A 103 -7.70 9.99 -13.22
C ASP A 103 -7.47 10.14 -11.70
N ILE A 104 -6.19 10.12 -11.31
CA ILE A 104 -5.77 10.15 -9.91
C ILE A 104 -4.43 10.86 -9.74
N VAL A 105 -4.32 11.69 -8.71
CA VAL A 105 -3.09 12.41 -8.34
C VAL A 105 -2.71 12.06 -6.91
N ARG A 106 -1.58 11.40 -6.72
CA ARG A 106 -1.04 11.07 -5.41
C ARG A 106 -0.45 12.31 -4.74
N LEU A 107 -0.87 12.56 -3.50
CA LEU A 107 -0.32 13.58 -2.62
C LEU A 107 0.65 12.97 -1.60
N GLU A 108 0.39 11.73 -1.22
CA GLU A 108 1.27 10.94 -0.37
C GLU A 108 2.65 10.71 -1.00
N THR A 109 3.67 10.66 -0.14
CA THR A 109 4.94 10.00 -0.43
C THR A 109 5.22 8.85 0.54
N THR A 110 5.72 7.75 0.01
CA THR A 110 6.26 6.61 0.76
C THR A 110 7.78 6.73 0.98
N LEU A 111 8.37 7.88 0.61
CA LEU A 111 9.82 8.16 0.63
C LEU A 111 10.64 7.22 -0.27
N GLU A 112 9.98 6.51 -1.19
CA GLU A 112 10.62 5.63 -2.16
C GLU A 112 11.03 6.36 -3.45
N ARG A 113 12.05 5.82 -4.13
CA ARG A 113 12.38 6.25 -5.49
C ARG A 113 11.25 5.86 -6.44
N THR A 114 10.82 6.83 -7.23
CA THR A 114 9.66 6.71 -8.12
C THR A 114 10.06 7.00 -9.56
N LEU A 115 9.62 6.19 -10.52
CA LEU A 115 9.82 6.43 -11.94
C LEU A 115 8.79 7.43 -12.46
N LEU A 116 9.26 8.64 -12.74
CA LEU A 116 8.44 9.80 -13.05
C LEU A 116 8.69 10.32 -14.46
N GLY A 117 7.64 10.82 -15.11
CA GLY A 117 7.73 11.58 -16.35
C GLY A 117 8.22 13.02 -16.15
N PHE A 118 8.14 13.82 -17.22
CA PHE A 118 8.31 15.26 -17.14
C PHE A 118 7.30 15.88 -16.15
N GLY A 119 7.79 16.86 -15.39
CA GLY A 119 6.99 17.54 -14.38
C GLY A 119 6.36 18.79 -14.94
N GLN A 120 5.06 18.94 -14.73
CA GLN A 120 4.33 20.16 -15.05
C GLN A 120 4.09 20.99 -13.79
N ARG A 121 3.96 22.31 -13.97
CA ARG A 121 3.60 23.22 -12.89
C ARG A 121 2.15 22.97 -12.48
N CYS A 122 1.89 23.02 -11.17
CA CYS A 122 0.56 22.74 -10.60
C CYS A 122 -0.01 23.91 -9.81
N GLY A 123 0.55 25.12 -9.95
CA GLY A 123 0.15 26.30 -9.20
C GLY A 123 0.78 26.42 -7.81
N LEU A 124 1.37 25.35 -7.28
CA LEU A 124 2.06 25.35 -6.00
C LEU A 124 3.57 25.66 -6.15
N PRO A 125 4.14 26.65 -5.43
CA PRO A 125 5.56 26.96 -5.49
C PRO A 125 6.44 25.76 -5.15
N ALA A 126 7.56 25.59 -5.86
CA ALA A 126 8.51 24.48 -5.71
C ALA A 126 7.95 23.06 -5.92
N HIS A 127 6.68 22.92 -6.32
CA HIS A 127 6.05 21.63 -6.58
C HIS A 127 5.76 21.44 -8.06
N LYS A 128 5.90 20.18 -8.50
CA LYS A 128 5.50 19.75 -9.83
C LYS A 128 4.68 18.48 -9.71
N VAL A 129 3.78 18.29 -10.66
CA VAL A 129 3.03 17.06 -10.81
C VAL A 129 3.64 16.28 -11.97
N HIS A 130 3.92 15.00 -11.75
CA HIS A 130 4.65 14.14 -12.67
C HIS A 130 3.82 12.91 -13.05
N ARG A 131 3.86 12.52 -14.32
CA ARG A 131 3.27 11.23 -14.74
C ARG A 131 3.91 10.09 -13.94
N LEU A 132 3.11 9.21 -13.34
CA LEU A 132 3.59 8.11 -12.51
C LEU A 132 3.65 6.79 -13.29
N TYR A 133 4.85 6.23 -13.44
CA TYR A 133 5.07 5.00 -14.20
C TYR A 133 5.45 3.79 -13.36
N SER A 134 6.18 3.98 -12.24
CA SER A 134 6.51 2.87 -11.35
C SER A 134 5.29 2.44 -10.55
N ARG A 135 5.35 1.19 -10.07
CA ARG A 135 4.51 0.76 -8.96
C ARG A 135 4.76 1.62 -7.72
N GLN A 136 3.70 1.93 -6.99
CA GLN A 136 3.73 2.59 -5.70
C GLN A 136 2.70 1.89 -4.80
N ARG A 137 2.91 1.92 -3.50
CA ARG A 137 1.97 1.42 -2.48
C ARG A 137 1.46 2.56 -1.63
N GLY A 138 0.44 2.34 -0.82
CA GLY A 138 -0.23 3.37 -0.03
C GLY A 138 -1.29 4.16 -0.79
N THR A 139 -2.35 4.47 -0.05
CA THR A 139 -3.54 5.22 -0.44
C THR A 139 -3.88 6.34 0.55
N ALA A 140 -2.91 6.73 1.39
CA ALA A 140 -3.13 7.63 2.52
C ALA A 140 -3.62 9.01 2.07
N ALA A 141 -3.18 9.48 0.90
CA ALA A 141 -3.68 10.72 0.34
C ALA A 141 -3.61 10.78 -1.19
N TYR A 142 -4.77 10.93 -1.84
CA TYR A 142 -4.86 11.14 -3.28
C TYR A 142 -6.10 11.95 -3.68
N ILE A 143 -5.98 12.69 -4.79
CA ILE A 143 -7.11 13.32 -5.46
C ILE A 143 -7.61 12.36 -6.54
N ILE A 144 -8.92 12.13 -6.58
CA ILE A 144 -9.61 11.31 -7.59
C ILE A 144 -10.63 12.14 -8.36
N THR A 145 -10.72 11.95 -9.68
CA THR A 145 -11.73 12.61 -10.51
C THR A 145 -13.05 11.86 -10.49
N ARG A 146 -14.16 12.59 -10.71
CA ARG A 146 -15.49 12.02 -10.89
C ARG A 146 -15.49 10.91 -11.94
N ALA A 147 -14.94 11.19 -13.12
CA ALA A 147 -14.91 10.25 -14.23
C ALA A 147 -14.16 8.95 -13.90
N PHE A 148 -13.12 9.02 -13.07
CA PHE A 148 -12.44 7.80 -12.61
C PHE A 148 -13.25 7.08 -11.53
N ALA A 149 -13.82 7.81 -10.57
CA ALA A 149 -14.69 7.26 -9.53
C ALA A 149 -15.92 6.53 -10.11
N GLU A 150 -16.55 7.07 -11.17
CA GLU A 150 -17.67 6.42 -11.87
C GLU A 150 -17.28 5.06 -12.44
N ARG A 151 -16.12 4.99 -13.13
CA ARG A 151 -15.61 3.72 -13.67
C ARG A 151 -15.25 2.75 -12.53
N ALA A 152 -14.55 3.24 -11.51
CA ALA A 152 -14.13 2.43 -10.37
C ALA A 152 -15.33 1.87 -9.60
N VAL A 153 -16.36 2.66 -9.31
CA VAL A 153 -17.56 2.20 -8.58
C VAL A 153 -18.36 1.16 -9.38
N ARG A 154 -18.43 1.34 -10.71
CA ARG A 154 -19.12 0.42 -11.63
C ARG A 154 -18.39 -0.92 -11.76
N ASP A 155 -17.07 -0.87 -11.91
CA ASP A 155 -16.28 -2.05 -12.32
C ASP A 155 -15.60 -2.76 -11.13
N LEU A 156 -15.25 -2.04 -10.05
CA LEU A 156 -14.66 -2.60 -8.83
C LEU A 156 -15.75 -2.94 -7.82
N THR A 157 -16.44 -4.06 -8.05
CA THR A 157 -17.49 -4.60 -7.16
C THR A 157 -16.94 -5.57 -6.12
N THR A 158 -15.75 -6.13 -6.35
CA THR A 158 -15.06 -7.08 -5.47
C THR A 158 -13.58 -6.73 -5.37
N PHE A 159 -12.96 -6.97 -4.23
CA PHE A 159 -11.56 -6.63 -3.96
C PHE A 159 -10.74 -7.89 -3.68
N GLY A 160 -10.01 -8.39 -4.69
CA GLY A 160 -9.13 -9.56 -4.58
C GLY A 160 -7.68 -9.22 -4.22
N GLU A 161 -7.33 -7.94 -4.19
CA GLU A 161 -6.01 -7.40 -3.87
C GLU A 161 -6.18 -6.16 -2.99
N PRO A 162 -5.14 -5.71 -2.25
CA PRO A 162 -5.16 -4.45 -1.54
C PRO A 162 -5.48 -3.28 -2.48
N ILE A 163 -6.20 -2.29 -1.97
CA ILE A 163 -6.66 -1.15 -2.78
C ILE A 163 -5.51 -0.34 -3.39
N ASP A 164 -4.38 -0.22 -2.68
CA ASP A 164 -3.19 0.46 -3.18
C ASP A 164 -2.52 -0.32 -4.31
N ASP A 165 -2.52 -1.65 -4.27
CA ASP A 165 -2.05 -2.49 -5.37
C ASP A 165 -2.95 -2.31 -6.61
N ILE A 166 -4.28 -2.35 -6.43
CA ILE A 166 -5.26 -2.11 -7.51
C ILE A 166 -5.04 -0.75 -8.18
N LEU A 167 -4.88 0.32 -7.39
CA LEU A 167 -4.74 1.68 -7.93
C LEU A 167 -3.33 1.99 -8.47
N PHE A 168 -2.28 1.46 -7.84
CA PHE A 168 -0.93 1.98 -8.01
C PHE A 168 0.15 0.97 -8.44
N VAL A 169 -0.16 -0.33 -8.53
CA VAL A 169 0.80 -1.35 -8.99
C VAL A 169 0.45 -1.83 -10.40
N VAL A 170 1.01 -1.17 -11.43
CA VAL A 170 0.68 -1.42 -12.85
C VAL A 170 0.95 -2.83 -13.37
N ASP A 171 1.85 -3.55 -12.71
CA ASP A 171 2.23 -4.91 -13.09
C ASP A 171 1.36 -5.97 -12.37
N SER A 172 0.41 -5.55 -11.54
CA SER A 172 -0.50 -6.46 -10.84
C SER A 172 -1.65 -6.89 -11.75
N PRO A 173 -2.07 -8.18 -11.73
CA PRO A 173 -3.24 -8.63 -12.47
C PRO A 173 -4.52 -7.86 -12.09
N GLY A 174 -4.66 -7.47 -10.83
CA GLY A 174 -5.78 -6.66 -10.33
C GLY A 174 -5.67 -5.16 -10.58
N HIS A 175 -4.66 -4.66 -11.29
CA HIS A 175 -4.51 -3.23 -11.54
C HIS A 175 -5.71 -2.66 -12.30
N PHE A 176 -6.35 -1.63 -11.73
CA PHE A 176 -7.42 -0.91 -12.40
C PHE A 176 -6.85 0.21 -13.30
N PRO A 177 -7.04 0.13 -14.64
CA PRO A 177 -6.39 1.04 -15.58
C PRO A 177 -6.67 2.51 -15.30
N SER A 178 -5.60 3.30 -15.14
CA SER A 178 -5.71 4.71 -14.77
C SER A 178 -4.56 5.59 -15.24
N ILE A 179 -4.87 6.85 -15.52
CA ILE A 179 -3.91 7.92 -15.75
C ILE A 179 -3.50 8.54 -14.40
N ARG A 180 -2.43 7.98 -13.83
CA ARG A 180 -1.90 8.35 -12.51
C ARG A 180 -0.80 9.41 -12.58
N TYR A 181 -0.80 10.30 -11.60
CA TYR A 181 0.21 11.33 -11.38
C TYR A 181 0.70 11.34 -9.93
N GLN A 182 1.92 11.83 -9.72
CA GLN A 182 2.56 12.01 -8.41
C GLN A 182 2.96 13.48 -8.25
N ILE A 183 2.56 14.12 -7.15
CA ILE A 183 3.12 15.42 -6.78
C ILE A 183 4.51 15.25 -6.15
N ARG A 184 5.43 16.14 -6.48
CA ARG A 184 6.80 16.16 -5.96
C ARG A 184 7.24 17.60 -5.65
N PRO A 185 7.69 17.90 -4.42
CA PRO A 185 7.66 17.05 -3.21
C PRO A 185 6.27 16.51 -2.86
N GLY A 186 6.21 15.42 -2.08
CA GLY A 186 4.96 14.90 -1.53
C GLY A 186 4.36 15.89 -0.52
N LEU A 187 3.04 16.01 -0.53
CA LEU A 187 2.29 16.88 0.39
C LEU A 187 1.76 16.15 1.62
N CYS A 188 1.72 14.83 1.56
CA CYS A 188 1.25 13.98 2.62
C CYS A 188 2.27 12.89 2.93
N LEU A 189 2.36 12.46 4.18
CA LEU A 189 3.24 11.38 4.64
C LEU A 189 2.47 10.56 5.67
N GLN A 190 2.48 9.23 5.56
CA GLN A 190 1.93 8.38 6.62
C GLN A 190 2.74 8.60 7.91
N ALA A 191 2.04 8.70 9.05
CA ALA A 191 2.65 9.03 10.32
C ALA A 191 3.70 7.99 10.77
N ASP A 192 3.60 6.73 10.35
CA ASP A 192 4.57 5.67 10.59
C ASP A 192 5.92 5.89 9.87
N LEU A 193 5.91 6.62 8.75
CA LEU A 193 7.11 7.01 8.01
C LEU A 193 7.78 8.25 8.60
N TYR A 194 7.13 8.94 9.53
CA TYR A 194 7.70 10.08 10.24
C TYR A 194 8.63 9.61 11.37
N ALA A 195 9.94 9.65 11.09
CA ALA A 195 10.97 9.11 11.98
C ALA A 195 10.84 9.51 13.47
N PRO A 196 10.52 10.79 13.83
CA PRO A 196 10.36 11.17 15.23
C PRO A 196 9.21 10.47 15.97
N ALA A 197 8.18 10.00 15.26
CA ALA A 197 6.95 9.47 15.85
C ALA A 197 6.59 8.04 15.44
N ARG A 198 7.49 7.36 14.72
CA ARG A 198 7.28 6.02 14.13
C ARG A 198 6.79 4.93 15.09
N LYS A 199 6.98 5.10 16.41
CA LYS A 199 6.56 4.14 17.45
C LYS A 199 5.33 4.58 18.26
N SER A 200 4.74 5.73 17.96
CA SER A 200 3.51 6.16 18.62
C SER A 200 2.34 5.26 18.23
N LEU A 201 1.41 5.02 19.15
CA LEU A 201 0.16 4.29 18.86
C LEU A 201 -0.67 4.97 17.78
N LEU A 202 -0.56 6.29 17.67
CA LEU A 202 -1.22 7.09 16.65
C LEU A 202 -0.70 6.73 15.25
N ALA A 203 0.62 6.62 15.11
CA ALA A 203 1.28 6.24 13.86
C ALA A 203 1.18 4.74 13.52
N ALA A 204 0.91 3.86 14.49
CA ALA A 204 0.94 2.43 14.27
C ALA A 204 -0.15 1.94 13.30
N SER A 205 0.26 1.34 12.17
CA SER A 205 -0.64 0.77 11.16
C SER A 205 -1.54 -0.33 11.76
N ASP A 206 -2.85 -0.17 11.61
CA ASP A 206 -3.86 -1.18 11.96
C ASP A 206 -3.82 -2.39 11.00
N LEU A 207 -3.17 -2.27 9.83
CA LEU A 207 -3.06 -3.33 8.80
C LEU A 207 -1.83 -4.23 8.98
N ASP A 208 -0.76 -3.71 9.60
CA ASP A 208 0.56 -4.36 9.58
C ASP A 208 0.60 -5.68 10.37
N THR A 209 -0.20 -5.79 11.42
CA THR A 209 -0.27 -7.01 12.24
C THR A 209 -0.79 -8.18 11.41
N ASP A 210 -1.82 -7.93 10.60
CA ASP A 210 -2.45 -8.95 9.75
C ASP A 210 -1.56 -9.28 8.54
N ARG A 211 -0.82 -8.30 8.00
CA ARG A 211 0.17 -8.52 6.93
C ARG A 211 1.36 -9.38 7.37
N LYS A 212 1.81 -9.25 8.62
CA LYS A 212 2.93 -10.07 9.15
C LYS A 212 2.56 -11.54 9.29
N ILE A 213 1.29 -11.87 9.54
CA ILE A 213 0.80 -13.25 9.54
C ILE A 213 0.90 -13.85 8.13
N ARG A 214 0.67 -13.03 7.10
CA ARG A 214 0.72 -13.43 5.68
C ARG A 214 2.14 -13.63 5.13
N TRP A 215 3.16 -12.95 5.65
CA TRP A 215 4.51 -12.95 5.06
C TRP A 215 5.59 -13.54 5.98
N VAL A 216 5.92 -14.82 5.78
CA VAL A 216 7.15 -15.43 6.30
C VAL A 216 8.22 -15.30 5.21
N PRO A 217 9.29 -14.48 5.40
CA PRO A 217 10.35 -14.42 4.40
C PRO A 217 10.95 -15.82 4.20
N PRO A 218 11.15 -16.26 2.95
CA PRO A 218 11.93 -17.47 2.73
C PRO A 218 13.30 -17.27 3.36
N LYS A 219 13.75 -18.25 4.17
CA LYS A 219 15.07 -18.20 4.81
C LYS A 219 16.11 -17.89 3.73
N PRO A 220 17.01 -16.92 3.94
CA PRO A 220 18.03 -16.60 2.96
C PRO A 220 18.82 -17.88 2.69
N VAL A 221 18.68 -18.41 1.48
CA VAL A 221 19.44 -19.58 1.06
C VAL A 221 20.90 -19.17 1.11
N SER A 222 21.70 -19.90 1.88
CA SER A 222 23.13 -19.63 2.01
C SER A 222 23.73 -19.60 0.61
N ARG A 223 24.38 -18.48 0.29
CA ARG A 223 24.90 -18.25 -1.05
C ARG A 223 26.02 -19.26 -1.30
N ILE A 224 25.74 -20.31 -2.07
CA ILE A 224 26.74 -21.32 -2.42
C ILE A 224 27.86 -20.61 -3.19
N LYS A 225 29.03 -20.44 -2.55
CA LYS A 225 30.19 -19.80 -3.17
C LYS A 225 30.79 -20.76 -4.20
N THR A 226 30.40 -20.60 -5.46
CA THR A 226 31.00 -21.35 -6.57
C THR A 226 32.42 -20.85 -6.84
N LYS A 227 33.43 -21.72 -6.79
CA LYS A 227 34.81 -21.38 -7.22
C LYS A 227 34.88 -21.37 -8.75
N TYR A 228 35.01 -20.18 -9.34
CA TYR A 228 35.18 -20.01 -10.79
C TYR A 228 36.66 -20.10 -11.19
N SER A 229 36.96 -20.73 -12.34
CA SER A 229 38.29 -20.67 -12.98
C SER A 229 38.62 -19.24 -13.42
N PHE A 230 39.91 -18.93 -13.63
CA PHE A 230 40.37 -17.59 -14.04
C PHE A 230 39.67 -17.10 -15.32
N SER A 231 39.55 -17.94 -16.35
CA SER A 231 38.84 -17.63 -17.60
C SER A 231 37.35 -17.32 -17.38
N LYS A 232 36.66 -18.09 -16.53
CA LYS A 232 35.25 -17.83 -16.18
C LYS A 232 35.10 -16.52 -15.38
N LYS A 233 36.08 -16.13 -14.58
CA LYS A 233 36.10 -14.81 -13.91
C LYS A 233 36.23 -13.68 -14.93
N CYS A 234 37.13 -13.79 -15.90
CA CYS A 234 37.30 -12.79 -16.96
C CYS A 234 36.03 -12.61 -17.80
N LEU A 235 35.42 -13.70 -18.28
CA LEU A 235 34.17 -13.65 -19.04
C LEU A 235 33.02 -13.05 -18.20
N ARG A 236 32.97 -13.34 -16.90
CA ARG A 236 32.00 -12.75 -15.98
C ARG A 236 32.18 -11.24 -15.84
N GLU A 237 33.41 -10.74 -15.73
CA GLU A 237 33.66 -9.29 -15.65
C GLU A 237 33.38 -8.60 -16.99
N LEU A 238 33.66 -9.22 -18.14
CA LEU A 238 33.24 -8.72 -19.46
C LEU A 238 31.71 -8.64 -19.56
N ASN A 239 30.99 -9.70 -19.19
CA ASN A 239 29.52 -9.70 -19.12
C ASN A 239 28.98 -8.70 -18.10
N ARG A 240 29.73 -8.40 -17.04
CA ARG A 240 29.37 -7.36 -16.07
C ARG A 240 29.51 -5.98 -16.69
N TRP A 241 30.59 -5.73 -17.42
CA TRP A 241 30.77 -4.48 -18.16
C TRP A 241 29.69 -4.30 -19.22
N TRP A 242 29.42 -5.33 -20.04
CA TRP A 242 28.36 -5.27 -21.05
C TRP A 242 26.97 -5.03 -20.43
N ARG A 243 26.61 -5.71 -19.33
CA ARG A 243 25.36 -5.45 -18.60
C ARG A 243 25.29 -4.03 -18.04
N ARG A 244 26.40 -3.50 -17.52
CA ARG A 244 26.48 -2.11 -17.05
C ARG A 244 26.28 -1.13 -18.21
N SER A 245 26.99 -1.30 -19.31
CA SER A 245 26.86 -0.46 -20.51
C SER A 245 25.42 -0.48 -21.06
N ARG A 246 24.80 -1.66 -21.13
CA ARG A 246 23.40 -1.80 -21.55
C ARG A 246 22.42 -1.17 -20.56
N ALA A 247 22.66 -1.29 -19.25
CA ALA A 247 21.86 -0.60 -18.24
C ALA A 247 21.99 0.93 -18.34
N THR A 248 23.21 1.44 -18.59
CA THR A 248 23.47 2.86 -18.83
C THR A 248 22.76 3.36 -20.09
N ALA A 249 22.87 2.62 -21.20
CA ALA A 249 22.18 2.95 -22.46
C ALA A 249 20.65 2.93 -22.30
N ASN A 250 20.09 1.94 -21.60
CA ASN A 250 18.66 1.91 -21.28
C ASN A 250 18.24 3.09 -20.40
N THR A 251 19.08 3.50 -19.45
CA THR A 251 18.80 4.66 -18.59
C THR A 251 18.79 5.94 -19.42
N LEU A 252 19.75 6.11 -20.32
CA LEU A 252 19.81 7.23 -21.27
C LEU A 252 18.61 7.24 -22.23
N HIS A 253 18.22 6.08 -22.78
CA HIS A 253 17.05 5.97 -23.64
C HIS A 253 15.75 6.33 -22.88
N GLN A 254 15.57 5.78 -21.67
CA GLN A 254 14.42 6.12 -20.82
C GLN A 254 14.39 7.62 -20.50
N TYR A 255 15.54 8.24 -20.25
CA TYR A 255 15.63 9.66 -19.95
C TYR A 255 15.40 10.58 -21.16
N VAL A 256 16.15 10.37 -22.24
CA VAL A 256 16.22 11.27 -23.40
C VAL A 256 15.05 11.06 -24.35
N ILE A 257 14.69 9.79 -24.62
CA ILE A 257 13.67 9.44 -25.62
C ILE A 257 12.30 9.29 -24.97
N VAL A 258 12.23 8.56 -23.85
CA VAL A 258 10.94 8.27 -23.19
C VAL A 258 10.54 9.35 -22.17
N GLY A 259 11.48 10.18 -21.71
CA GLY A 259 11.23 11.22 -20.72
C GLY A 259 10.93 10.71 -19.30
N ARG A 260 11.41 9.51 -18.95
CA ARG A 260 11.19 8.84 -17.66
C ARG A 260 12.47 8.80 -16.83
N ILE A 261 12.38 9.16 -15.56
CA ILE A 261 13.53 9.20 -14.64
C ILE A 261 13.14 8.79 -13.22
N TRP A 262 13.98 7.98 -12.60
CA TRP A 262 13.87 7.63 -11.19
C TRP A 262 14.26 8.82 -10.32
N ARG A 263 13.30 9.36 -9.58
CA ARG A 263 13.49 10.50 -8.66
C ARG A 263 12.98 10.12 -7.27
N ASP A 264 13.61 10.67 -6.25
CA ASP A 264 13.06 10.65 -4.90
C ASP A 264 11.80 11.51 -4.86
N VAL A 265 10.80 11.09 -4.09
CA VAL A 265 9.63 11.90 -3.76
C VAL A 265 9.76 12.30 -2.30
N PRO A 266 10.51 13.35 -1.96
CA PRO A 266 10.68 13.72 -0.56
C PRO A 266 9.39 14.33 -0.01
N PHE A 267 9.19 14.24 1.30
CA PHE A 267 8.27 15.10 2.04
C PHE A 267 9.04 16.34 2.49
N ILE A 268 8.75 17.52 1.90
CA ILE A 268 9.46 18.78 2.20
C ILE A 268 8.54 19.78 2.93
N GLY A 269 7.45 19.29 3.54
CA GLY A 269 6.63 20.10 4.44
C GLY A 269 7.23 20.21 5.83
N THR A 270 7.09 21.38 6.47
CA THR A 270 7.09 21.43 7.93
C THR A 270 5.89 20.62 8.42
N VAL A 271 6.11 19.66 9.30
CA VAL A 271 5.01 19.05 10.06
C VAL A 271 4.38 20.15 10.91
N LEU A 272 3.05 20.26 10.86
CA LEU A 272 2.33 21.24 11.68
C LEU A 272 2.70 21.02 13.16
N PRO A 273 3.00 22.08 13.94
CA PRO A 273 3.36 21.93 15.34
C PRO A 273 2.35 21.09 16.14
N ALA A 274 1.05 21.31 15.90
CA ALA A 274 -0.03 20.52 16.51
C ALA A 274 0.09 19.01 16.20
N ALA A 275 0.43 18.64 14.97
CA ALA A 275 0.60 17.25 14.57
C ALA A 275 1.87 16.64 15.21
N ALA A 276 2.97 17.39 15.26
CA ALA A 276 4.20 16.95 15.90
C ALA A 276 3.99 16.72 17.41
N THR A 277 3.27 17.63 18.08
CA THR A 277 2.91 17.51 19.50
C THR A 277 2.02 16.30 19.75
N ALA A 278 0.92 16.15 19.00
CA ALA A 278 0.02 15.00 19.17
C ALA A 278 0.73 13.65 18.98
N LEU A 279 1.65 13.59 18.02
CA LEU A 279 2.48 12.40 17.77
C LEU A 279 3.51 12.13 18.89
N ALA A 280 4.01 13.16 19.56
CA ALA A 280 4.95 13.04 20.68
C ALA A 280 4.24 12.68 22.00
N GLU A 281 3.02 13.16 22.18
CA GLU A 281 2.17 12.90 23.36
C GLU A 281 1.47 11.54 23.30
N ALA A 282 1.27 10.99 22.10
CA ALA A 282 0.69 9.67 21.93
C ALA A 282 1.57 8.60 22.59
N GLU A 283 0.95 7.74 23.40
CA GLU A 283 1.66 6.65 24.08
C GLU A 283 2.48 5.83 23.08
N THR A 284 3.72 5.56 23.44
CA THR A 284 4.61 4.75 22.60
C THR A 284 4.27 3.28 22.76
N LEU A 285 4.20 2.54 21.64
CA LEU A 285 4.05 1.09 21.66
C LEU A 285 5.12 0.46 22.57
N PRO A 286 4.75 -0.48 23.47
CA PRO A 286 5.74 -1.19 24.27
C PRO A 286 6.73 -1.87 23.32
N SER A 287 8.03 -1.70 23.59
CA SER A 287 9.06 -2.37 22.83
C SER A 287 8.80 -3.88 22.92
N CYS A 288 8.54 -4.54 21.79
CA CYS A 288 8.58 -6.00 21.72
C CYS A 288 10.01 -6.46 22.03
N THR A 289 10.32 -6.63 23.32
CA THR A 289 11.39 -7.50 23.75
C THR A 289 11.00 -8.90 23.30
N PRO A 290 11.84 -9.63 22.56
CA PRO A 290 11.56 -11.04 22.31
C PRO A 290 11.52 -11.72 23.67
N ALA A 291 10.34 -12.20 24.07
CA ALA A 291 10.21 -13.03 25.25
C ALA A 291 11.16 -14.20 25.08
N SER A 292 12.21 -14.25 25.89
CA SER A 292 13.05 -15.42 26.03
C SER A 292 12.14 -16.55 26.50
N HIS A 293 11.68 -17.39 25.57
CA HIS A 293 11.12 -18.67 25.93
C HIS A 293 12.24 -19.50 26.54
N ALA A 294 12.37 -19.41 27.87
CA ALA A 294 13.04 -20.43 28.64
C ALA A 294 12.22 -21.72 28.45
N MET A 295 12.78 -22.65 27.68
CA MET A 295 12.29 -24.02 27.59
C MET A 295 12.27 -24.60 29.01
N PRO A 296 11.15 -25.13 29.51
CA PRO A 296 11.15 -25.91 30.74
C PRO A 296 11.95 -27.19 30.49
N THR A 297 13.10 -27.29 31.14
CA THR A 297 13.82 -28.56 31.29
C THR A 297 13.08 -29.40 32.32
N ASP A 298 12.24 -30.32 31.87
CA ASP A 298 11.86 -31.48 32.67
C ASP A 298 11.80 -32.72 31.77
N ILE A 299 12.93 -33.44 31.75
CA ILE A 299 13.03 -34.80 31.27
C ILE A 299 12.60 -35.70 32.43
N ALA A 300 11.33 -36.08 32.46
CA ALA A 300 10.88 -37.24 33.23
C ALA A 300 10.78 -38.44 32.30
N THR A 301 11.72 -39.36 32.48
CA THR A 301 11.81 -40.67 31.83
C THR A 301 10.58 -41.53 32.13
N LYS A 302 9.77 -41.82 31.10
CA LYS A 302 8.94 -43.04 31.08
C LYS A 302 9.23 -43.83 29.81
N ARG A 303 9.80 -45.01 30.02
CA ARG A 303 9.98 -46.07 29.02
C ARG A 303 8.61 -46.63 28.65
N SER A 304 8.29 -46.71 27.36
CA SER A 304 7.33 -47.69 26.84
C SER A 304 7.71 -48.06 25.40
N THR A 305 8.17 -49.31 25.27
CA THR A 305 7.97 -50.28 24.17
C THR A 305 7.67 -49.76 22.76
N GLY A 306 8.52 -50.16 21.82
CA GLY A 306 8.49 -49.78 20.40
C GLY A 306 7.30 -50.30 19.58
N PRO A 307 7.22 -49.89 18.30
CA PRO A 307 6.07 -50.13 17.43
C PRO A 307 6.17 -51.45 16.67
N ASP A 308 5.07 -52.20 16.62
CA ASP A 308 4.86 -53.25 15.61
C ASP A 308 4.37 -52.65 14.28
N PRO A 309 4.81 -53.18 13.13
CA PRO A 309 4.58 -52.58 11.82
C PRO A 309 3.20 -52.92 11.25
N VAL A 310 2.43 -51.89 10.87
CA VAL A 310 1.18 -52.06 10.12
C VAL A 310 1.49 -52.49 8.69
N ARG A 311 0.99 -53.67 8.33
CA ARG A 311 0.99 -54.25 6.98
C ARG A 311 0.11 -53.43 6.04
N TRP A 312 0.68 -53.04 4.90
CA TRP A 312 -0.06 -52.63 3.71
C TRP A 312 -0.63 -53.87 3.00
N GLY A 313 -1.96 -53.91 2.82
CA GLY A 313 -2.67 -54.88 1.99
C GLY A 313 -3.40 -54.17 0.84
N PRO A 314 -3.56 -54.82 -0.33
CA PRO A 314 -3.98 -54.15 -1.56
C PRO A 314 -5.51 -53.97 -1.65
N GLU A 315 -5.95 -52.83 -2.16
CA GLU A 315 -7.33 -52.64 -2.63
C GLU A 315 -7.58 -53.42 -3.93
N PRO A 316 -8.74 -54.09 -4.10
CA PRO A 316 -9.19 -54.56 -5.39
C PRO A 316 -10.23 -53.63 -6.02
N HIS A 317 -10.00 -53.31 -7.29
CA HIS A 317 -10.97 -52.78 -8.24
C HIS A 317 -12.20 -53.69 -8.43
N SER A 318 -13.40 -53.10 -8.54
CA SER A 318 -14.46 -53.49 -9.51
C SER A 318 -15.54 -52.38 -9.49
N GLN A 319 -15.71 -51.62 -10.57
CA GLN A 319 -16.64 -51.84 -11.69
C GLN A 319 -18.10 -52.10 -11.30
N GLY A 320 -18.99 -51.20 -11.75
CA GLY A 320 -20.43 -51.38 -11.70
C GLY A 320 -21.21 -50.23 -12.34
N ARG A 321 -21.28 -50.22 -13.68
CA ARG A 321 -22.28 -49.47 -14.46
C ARG A 321 -23.68 -49.98 -14.12
N ALA A 322 -24.68 -49.09 -14.03
CA ALA A 322 -26.00 -49.34 -14.60
C ALA A 322 -26.68 -48.02 -14.97
N ARG A 323 -27.07 -47.93 -16.24
CA ARG A 323 -27.92 -46.90 -16.84
C ARG A 323 -29.40 -47.28 -16.64
N SER A 324 -30.25 -46.32 -17.02
CA SER A 324 -31.64 -46.47 -17.48
C SER A 324 -32.68 -46.35 -16.34
N SER A 325 -33.83 -45.69 -16.48
CA SER A 325 -34.47 -45.08 -17.65
C SER A 325 -35.73 -44.27 -17.25
N ILE A 326 -36.07 -43.25 -18.06
CA ILE A 326 -37.41 -43.00 -18.63
C ILE A 326 -38.56 -42.35 -17.81
N ARG A 327 -39.06 -41.24 -18.41
CA ARG A 327 -40.43 -40.67 -18.50
C ARG A 327 -41.05 -40.09 -17.23
N SER A 328 -41.79 -38.97 -17.26
CA SER A 328 -42.43 -38.18 -18.34
C SER A 328 -42.43 -36.72 -17.92
#